data_AF-A0A9Y1ZA64-F1
#
_entry.id   AF-A0A9Y1ZA64-F1
#
_cell.length_a   1.000
_cell.length_b   1.000
_cell.length_c   1.000
_cell.angle_alpha   90.00
_cell.angle_beta   90.00
_cell.angle_gamma   90.00
#
_symmetry.space_group_name_H-M   'P 1'
#
loop_
_entity.id
_entity.type
_entity.pdbx_description
1 polymer ?
#
loop_
_entity_poly.entity_id
_entity_poly.type
_entity_poly.pdbx_seq_one_letter_code
_entity_poly.pdbx_strand_id
1 'polypeptide(L)'
;MTAADTESGGDERAQSAVLGVVLLIGVVAIASVGLLMLAAETTESLEQDAENERIEQSFVELSQTMASTAATGDTTEVLDFAAGEHGAVVKKDTGNIHLEGGDVDTNLSIGAIEYEADDGTRVAYQAGGVFYETGNQTRLVSAPPVHYDSATETFSFPVTTVSGETSLSSGEIAIKHDRTDPHRNATVVEDDSVTITIESVYYRGWQEYFERQAGDASVRNVTHPEADGEPGTVEVMVGYVEIDEAFEEGLIVGDDDGFSEQGSTGLSDDDWDAAPMPELDEMIEMMVEDAKSGSYEGGIDEDLETYEGGTLTSGSYYADEVDLDEELTAELEDGNVTLIVDGNVTVDDAAIDVDPAGTNNEFSIWTTEHVDVSSQDACVNDCPDSAEDADASQLQIYGTSDSHVSLGPGTSTFEGAIYVAGDDDPDENVVHDTGEGQCSSQVCIHSDVDFYGAIVASSIHAQGGEGSIDFGYDSDLADIDIYPKGYQLPPQLTYLNVVHHEVDVKQR
;
A
#
# COMPACT_ATOMS: atom_id res chain seq x y z
N MET A 1 12.37 -93.10 67.63
CA MET A 1 11.75 -94.09 66.73
C MET A 1 11.34 -93.34 65.48
N THR A 2 12.09 -93.60 64.40
CA THR A 2 11.80 -93.47 62.97
C THR A 2 10.99 -92.29 62.39
N ALA A 3 11.70 -91.59 61.49
CA ALA A 3 11.31 -91.08 60.17
C ALA A 3 10.25 -89.97 60.04
N ALA A 4 10.66 -88.88 59.40
CA ALA A 4 9.91 -88.27 58.31
C ALA A 4 10.87 -87.53 57.38
N ASP A 5 10.91 -88.03 56.16
CA ASP A 5 11.55 -87.47 54.98
C ASP A 5 10.80 -86.22 54.52
N THR A 6 11.53 -85.33 53.87
CA THR A 6 11.10 -84.02 53.40
C THR A 6 10.39 -84.15 52.06
N GLU A 7 9.17 -83.65 51.93
CA GLU A 7 8.72 -82.99 50.69
C GLU A 7 7.60 -81.99 51.01
N SER A 8 8.00 -80.74 51.21
CA SER A 8 7.11 -79.60 51.38
C SER A 8 6.88 -78.94 50.02
N GLY A 9 5.83 -79.38 49.33
CA GLY A 9 5.25 -78.63 48.23
C GLY A 9 4.20 -77.65 48.75
N GLY A 10 4.48 -76.34 48.64
CA GLY A 10 3.45 -75.30 48.71
C GLY A 10 3.68 -74.23 49.77
N ASP A 11 4.59 -73.29 49.52
CA ASP A 11 4.59 -71.98 50.20
C ASP A 11 5.05 -70.80 49.31
N GLU A 12 5.14 -70.97 47.98
CA GLU A 12 5.59 -69.91 47.06
C GLU A 12 4.46 -69.15 46.36
N ARG A 13 3.19 -69.55 46.54
CA ARG A 13 2.06 -68.95 45.80
C ARG A 13 1.28 -67.84 46.53
N ALA A 14 1.59 -67.58 47.80
CA ALA A 14 0.96 -66.50 48.57
C ALA A 14 1.75 -65.18 48.56
N GLN A 15 3.05 -65.19 48.19
CA GLN A 15 3.85 -63.95 48.10
C GLN A 15 3.66 -63.20 46.76
N SER A 16 3.38 -63.91 45.67
CA SER A 16 3.18 -63.30 44.35
C SER A 16 1.92 -62.42 44.29
N ALA A 17 0.87 -62.76 45.04
CA ALA A 17 -0.34 -61.94 45.10
C ALA A 17 -0.09 -60.59 45.82
N VAL A 18 0.69 -60.59 46.90
CA VAL A 18 1.03 -59.37 47.64
C VAL A 18 2.01 -58.50 46.85
N LEU A 19 3.02 -59.10 46.21
CA LEU A 19 3.94 -58.36 45.32
C LEU A 19 3.20 -57.75 44.13
N GLY A 20 2.25 -58.46 43.53
CA GLY A 20 1.47 -57.97 42.39
C GLY A 20 0.59 -56.77 42.75
N VAL A 21 -0.04 -56.78 43.94
CA VAL A 21 -0.86 -55.64 44.41
C VAL A 21 0.01 -54.42 44.74
N VAL A 22 1.18 -54.62 45.37
CA VAL A 22 2.12 -53.52 45.67
C VAL A 22 2.68 -52.90 44.38
N LEU A 23 3.03 -53.72 43.39
CA LEU A 23 3.48 -53.24 42.08
C LEU A 23 2.37 -52.49 41.34
N LEU A 24 1.14 -52.98 41.39
CA LEU A 24 0.00 -52.33 40.73
C LEU A 24 -0.32 -50.98 41.38
N ILE A 25 -0.29 -50.88 42.71
CA ILE A 25 -0.43 -49.60 43.42
C ILE A 25 0.71 -48.65 43.05
N GLY A 26 1.95 -49.15 42.96
CA GLY A 26 3.10 -48.34 42.54
C GLY A 26 2.96 -47.79 41.12
N VAL A 27 2.57 -48.63 40.15
CA VAL A 27 2.37 -48.23 38.75
C VAL A 27 1.20 -47.25 38.62
N VAL A 28 0.08 -47.50 39.30
CA VAL A 28 -1.08 -46.58 39.29
C VAL A 28 -0.73 -45.24 39.95
N ALA A 29 0.03 -45.24 41.04
CA ALA A 29 0.48 -44.00 41.67
C ALA A 29 1.40 -43.19 40.72
N ILE A 30 2.35 -43.86 40.06
CA ILE A 30 3.26 -43.21 39.10
C ILE A 30 2.47 -42.68 37.89
N ALA A 31 1.55 -43.46 37.33
CA ALA A 31 0.71 -43.03 36.21
C ALA A 31 -0.20 -41.85 36.58
N SER A 32 -0.73 -41.82 37.81
CA SER A 32 -1.60 -40.72 38.28
C SER A 32 -0.80 -39.43 38.50
N VAL A 33 0.42 -39.52 39.03
CA VAL A 33 1.31 -38.35 39.17
C VAL A 33 1.72 -37.82 37.79
N GLY A 34 1.98 -38.70 36.82
CA GLY A 34 2.28 -38.30 35.44
C GLY A 34 1.12 -37.58 34.75
N LEU A 35 -0.12 -38.05 34.96
CA LEU A 35 -1.33 -37.39 34.45
C LEU A 35 -1.54 -35.99 35.05
N LEU A 36 -1.22 -35.80 36.34
CA LEU A 36 -1.37 -34.51 37.01
C LEU A 36 -0.34 -33.47 36.53
N MET A 37 0.87 -33.89 36.15
CA MET A 37 1.88 -32.99 35.59
C MET A 37 1.48 -32.48 34.20
N LEU A 38 0.98 -33.37 33.34
CA LEU A 38 0.49 -32.99 32.01
C LEU A 38 -0.74 -32.07 32.07
N ALA A 39 -1.61 -32.25 33.08
CA ALA A 39 -2.75 -31.37 33.30
C ALA A 39 -2.34 -29.98 33.79
N ALA A 40 -1.23 -29.85 34.52
CA ALA A 40 -0.74 -28.57 35.02
C ALA A 40 -0.24 -27.67 33.88
N GLU A 41 0.58 -28.22 32.97
CA GLU A 41 1.10 -27.48 31.81
C GLU A 41 -0.01 -27.01 30.86
N THR A 42 -1.09 -27.78 30.69
CA THR A 42 -2.25 -27.36 29.87
C THR A 42 -3.17 -26.38 30.57
N THR A 43 -3.13 -26.31 31.90
CA THR A 43 -4.01 -25.39 32.67
C THR A 43 -3.40 -23.99 32.70
N GLU A 44 -2.09 -23.89 32.88
CA GLU A 44 -1.36 -22.61 32.92
C GLU A 44 -1.46 -21.86 31.59
N SER A 45 -1.33 -22.55 30.45
CA SER A 45 -1.52 -21.95 29.13
C SER A 45 -2.95 -21.44 28.89
N LEU A 46 -3.96 -22.20 29.33
CA LEU A 46 -5.37 -21.80 29.21
C LEU A 46 -5.73 -20.61 30.12
N GLU A 47 -5.08 -20.51 31.28
CA GLU A 47 -5.25 -19.38 32.19
C GLU A 47 -4.63 -18.11 31.60
N GLN A 48 -3.45 -18.22 30.99
CA GLN A 48 -2.75 -17.11 30.32
C GLN A 48 -3.52 -16.60 29.09
N ASP A 49 -3.99 -17.50 28.23
CA ASP A 49 -4.82 -17.13 27.06
C ASP A 49 -6.09 -16.38 27.50
N ALA A 50 -6.77 -16.87 28.53
CA ALA A 50 -7.97 -16.25 29.08
C ALA A 50 -7.70 -14.90 29.77
N GLU A 51 -6.50 -14.68 30.31
CA GLU A 51 -6.07 -13.39 30.83
C GLU A 51 -5.83 -12.40 29.68
N ASN A 52 -5.09 -12.80 28.66
CA ASN A 52 -4.81 -11.97 27.48
C ASN A 52 -6.09 -11.53 26.77
N GLU A 53 -7.04 -12.45 26.52
CA GLU A 53 -8.35 -12.12 25.94
C GLU A 53 -9.12 -11.10 26.78
N ARG A 54 -9.05 -11.20 28.12
CA ARG A 54 -9.72 -10.26 29.03
C ARG A 54 -9.07 -8.88 28.97
N ILE A 55 -7.75 -8.83 28.88
CA ILE A 55 -7.01 -7.58 28.77
C ILE A 55 -7.33 -6.90 27.44
N GLU A 56 -7.27 -7.62 26.33
CA GLU A 56 -7.69 -7.10 25.02
C GLU A 56 -9.10 -6.50 25.06
N GLN A 57 -10.08 -7.25 25.58
CA GLN A 57 -11.45 -6.76 25.69
C GLN A 57 -11.56 -5.51 26.57
N SER A 58 -10.77 -5.43 27.65
CA SER A 58 -10.73 -4.25 28.52
C SER A 58 -10.10 -3.03 27.81
N PHE A 59 -9.14 -3.24 26.93
CA PHE A 59 -8.56 -2.18 26.11
C PHE A 59 -9.52 -1.71 25.00
N VAL A 60 -10.32 -2.61 24.43
CA VAL A 60 -11.40 -2.25 23.51
C VAL A 60 -12.49 -1.44 24.22
N GLU A 61 -12.88 -1.80 25.45
CA GLU A 61 -13.85 -1.01 26.22
C GLU A 61 -13.27 0.35 26.63
N LEU A 62 -11.98 0.39 26.96
CA LEU A 62 -11.23 1.62 27.19
C LEU A 62 -11.28 2.53 25.95
N SER A 63 -10.97 2.01 24.75
CA SER A 63 -10.96 2.82 23.52
C SER A 63 -12.33 3.44 23.22
N GLN A 64 -13.40 2.66 23.37
CA GLN A 64 -14.77 3.14 23.20
C GLN A 64 -15.15 4.22 24.22
N THR A 65 -14.76 4.02 25.48
CA THR A 65 -15.03 4.99 26.55
C THR A 65 -14.24 6.28 26.34
N MET A 66 -12.99 6.19 25.88
CA MET A 66 -12.14 7.33 25.54
C MET A 66 -12.75 8.13 24.39
N ALA A 67 -13.17 7.47 23.30
CA ALA A 67 -13.83 8.12 22.16
C ALA A 67 -15.15 8.81 22.56
N SER A 68 -15.99 8.13 23.36
CA SER A 68 -17.23 8.72 23.88
C SER A 68 -16.98 9.92 24.79
N THR A 69 -15.97 9.85 25.67
CA THR A 69 -15.59 10.95 26.57
C THR A 69 -15.05 12.14 25.79
N ALA A 70 -14.20 11.87 24.79
CA ALA A 70 -13.63 12.87 23.88
C ALA A 70 -14.70 13.63 23.10
N ALA A 71 -15.74 12.93 22.62
CA ALA A 71 -16.84 13.52 21.86
C ALA A 71 -17.82 14.32 22.73
N THR A 72 -18.04 13.93 23.99
CA THR A 72 -19.05 14.57 24.87
C THR A 72 -18.51 15.71 25.74
N GLY A 73 -17.20 15.76 26.02
CA GLY A 73 -16.48 16.92 26.58
C GLY A 73 -16.70 17.25 28.07
N ASP A 74 -17.87 16.95 28.65
CA ASP A 74 -18.25 17.47 29.98
C ASP A 74 -18.42 16.39 31.07
N THR A 75 -18.17 15.12 30.76
CA THR A 75 -18.45 14.00 31.68
C THR A 75 -17.17 13.28 32.07
N THR A 76 -17.06 12.91 33.35
CA THR A 76 -16.07 11.93 33.81
C THR A 76 -16.72 10.56 33.76
N GLU A 77 -16.19 9.70 32.89
CA GLU A 77 -16.61 8.31 32.79
C GLU A 77 -15.76 7.44 33.71
N VAL A 78 -16.34 6.35 34.19
CA VAL A 78 -15.67 5.38 35.06
C VAL A 78 -15.74 4.01 34.40
N LEU A 79 -14.60 3.35 34.31
CA LEU A 79 -14.47 2.02 33.72
C LEU A 79 -13.84 1.09 34.76
N ASP A 80 -14.33 -0.15 34.85
CA ASP A 80 -13.64 -1.22 35.55
C ASP A 80 -12.60 -1.83 34.60
N PHE A 81 -11.35 -1.45 34.76
CA PHE A 81 -10.27 -1.75 33.83
C PHE A 81 -9.48 -2.98 34.27
N ALA A 82 -9.27 -3.94 33.37
CA ALA A 82 -8.43 -5.09 33.60
C ALA A 82 -7.02 -4.84 33.03
N ALA A 83 -6.02 -4.87 33.91
CA ALA A 83 -4.61 -4.64 33.58
C ALA A 83 -3.71 -5.80 34.02
N GLY A 84 -4.30 -6.98 34.31
CA GLY A 84 -3.60 -8.13 34.86
C GLY A 84 -2.92 -7.84 36.21
N GLU A 85 -1.95 -8.70 36.57
CA GLU A 85 -1.09 -8.51 37.75
C GLU A 85 0.00 -7.44 37.51
N HIS A 86 0.41 -7.24 36.26
CA HIS A 86 1.48 -6.31 35.87
C HIS A 86 1.05 -4.84 35.82
N GLY A 87 -0.24 -4.58 35.66
CA GLY A 87 -0.75 -3.24 35.46
C GLY A 87 -0.53 -2.73 34.03
N ALA A 88 -1.02 -1.53 33.76
CA ALA A 88 -0.77 -0.81 32.50
C ALA A 88 -0.07 0.51 32.78
N VAL A 89 0.65 1.04 31.79
CA VAL A 89 1.37 2.30 31.88
C VAL A 89 0.80 3.27 30.86
N VAL A 90 0.40 4.44 31.34
CA VAL A 90 0.00 5.58 30.51
C VAL A 90 1.25 6.40 30.23
N LYS A 91 1.59 6.56 28.94
CA LYS A 91 2.76 7.26 28.45
C LYS A 91 2.34 8.37 27.50
N LYS A 92 3.04 9.50 27.58
CA LYS A 92 2.92 10.59 26.61
C LYS A 92 3.95 10.44 25.50
N ASP A 93 3.72 11.15 24.39
CA ASP A 93 4.72 11.38 23.36
C ASP A 93 5.34 10.06 22.85
N THR A 94 4.47 9.06 22.65
CA THR A 94 4.83 7.72 22.16
C THR A 94 4.85 7.60 20.65
N GLY A 95 4.53 8.69 19.95
CA GLY A 95 4.49 8.76 18.50
C GLY A 95 4.05 10.14 18.02
N ASN A 96 4.02 10.27 16.71
CA ASN A 96 3.64 11.51 16.02
C ASN A 96 2.72 11.19 14.84
N ILE A 97 1.74 12.06 14.58
CA ILE A 97 0.98 12.07 13.34
C ILE A 97 1.18 13.44 12.71
N HIS A 98 1.83 13.46 11.55
CA HIS A 98 2.00 14.64 10.73
C HIS A 98 1.04 14.55 9.55
N LEU A 99 0.34 15.65 9.26
CA LEU A 99 -0.50 15.81 8.09
C LEU A 99 0.01 17.01 7.30
N GLU A 100 0.33 16.80 6.03
CA GLU A 100 0.85 17.81 5.10
C GLU A 100 0.16 17.67 3.73
N GLY A 101 -0.17 18.79 3.08
CA GLY A 101 -0.81 18.78 1.75
C GLY A 101 -1.85 19.89 1.59
N GLY A 102 -1.92 20.50 0.41
CA GLY A 102 -2.69 21.73 0.18
C GLY A 102 -2.33 22.84 1.18
N ASP A 103 -3.35 23.38 1.87
CA ASP A 103 -3.18 24.36 2.96
C ASP A 103 -2.97 23.73 4.37
N VAL A 104 -2.78 22.41 4.45
CA VAL A 104 -2.62 21.67 5.71
C VAL A 104 -1.13 21.49 6.04
N ASP A 105 -0.73 21.97 7.21
CA ASP A 105 0.48 21.54 7.91
C ASP A 105 0.11 21.41 9.38
N THR A 106 0.02 20.19 9.87
CA THR A 106 -0.37 19.89 11.25
C THR A 106 0.44 18.74 11.80
N ASN A 107 0.89 18.89 13.04
CA ASN A 107 1.64 17.87 13.76
C ASN A 107 0.96 17.58 15.11
N LEU A 108 0.66 16.30 15.35
CA LEU A 108 -0.08 15.80 16.51
C LEU A 108 0.77 14.81 17.29
N SER A 109 1.11 15.14 18.55
CA SER A 109 1.73 14.17 19.46
C SER A 109 0.69 13.17 19.97
N ILE A 110 0.99 11.88 19.88
CA ILE A 110 0.13 10.80 20.37
C ILE A 110 0.77 10.07 21.55
N GLY A 111 -0.05 9.75 22.55
CA GLY A 111 0.31 8.95 23.71
C GLY A 111 -0.32 7.56 23.65
N ALA A 112 0.21 6.66 24.46
CA ALA A 112 -0.25 5.28 24.55
C ALA A 112 -0.59 4.86 25.98
N ILE A 113 -1.51 3.91 26.09
CA ILE A 113 -1.71 3.13 27.32
C ILE A 113 -1.26 1.73 26.96
N GLU A 114 -0.35 1.15 27.73
CA GLU A 114 0.32 -0.11 27.38
C GLU A 114 0.25 -1.11 28.53
N TYR A 115 -0.14 -2.33 28.22
CA TYR A 115 0.06 -3.50 29.04
C TYR A 115 1.17 -4.35 28.42
N GLU A 116 2.08 -4.89 29.25
CA GLU A 116 3.12 -5.84 28.83
C GLU A 116 3.08 -7.06 29.75
N ALA A 117 2.98 -8.25 29.15
CA ALA A 117 3.04 -9.53 29.83
C ALA A 117 4.48 -10.03 30.03
N ASP A 118 4.66 -11.04 30.89
CA ASP A 118 5.97 -11.63 31.18
C ASP A 118 6.66 -12.25 29.96
N ASP A 119 5.90 -12.70 28.97
CA ASP A 119 6.41 -13.28 27.73
C ASP A 119 6.74 -12.24 26.65
N GLY A 120 6.56 -10.94 26.95
CA GLY A 120 6.81 -9.84 26.03
C GLY A 120 5.61 -9.46 25.15
N THR A 121 4.46 -10.13 25.30
CA THR A 121 3.22 -9.73 24.63
C THR A 121 2.77 -8.37 25.11
N ARG A 122 2.36 -7.49 24.19
CA ARG A 122 1.83 -6.16 24.53
C ARG A 122 0.43 -5.94 23.98
N VAL A 123 -0.38 -5.24 24.77
CA VAL A 123 -1.67 -4.68 24.34
C VAL A 123 -1.61 -3.17 24.55
N ALA A 124 -1.86 -2.41 23.49
CA ALA A 124 -1.70 -0.97 23.53
C ALA A 124 -2.91 -0.25 22.95
N TYR A 125 -3.37 0.78 23.66
CA TYR A 125 -4.26 1.80 23.10
C TYR A 125 -3.41 2.95 22.60
N GLN A 126 -3.60 3.40 21.36
CA GLN A 126 -2.96 4.60 20.82
C GLN A 126 -3.86 5.28 19.79
N ALA A 127 -4.08 6.58 19.94
CA ALA A 127 -4.91 7.43 19.06
C ALA A 127 -6.29 6.86 18.69
N GLY A 128 -6.90 6.08 19.58
CA GLY A 128 -8.22 5.45 19.36
C GLY A 128 -8.15 4.00 18.88
N GLY A 129 -7.02 3.55 18.34
CA GLY A 129 -6.77 2.16 17.98
C GLY A 129 -6.35 1.31 19.16
N VAL A 130 -6.58 -0.01 19.06
CA VAL A 130 -6.04 -1.02 19.99
C VAL A 130 -5.21 -2.02 19.20
N PHE A 131 -3.95 -2.18 19.60
CA PHE A 131 -2.96 -3.02 18.95
C PHE A 131 -2.54 -4.16 19.88
N TYR A 132 -2.31 -5.33 19.30
CA TYR A 132 -1.76 -6.49 20.00
C TYR A 132 -0.44 -6.87 19.34
N GLU A 133 0.62 -6.94 20.13
CA GLU A 133 1.98 -7.15 19.64
C GLU A 133 2.61 -8.38 20.29
N THR A 134 3.23 -9.23 19.49
CA THR A 134 4.01 -10.41 19.94
C THR A 134 5.44 -10.33 19.43
N GLY A 135 6.15 -9.24 19.71
CA GLY A 135 7.56 -9.00 19.37
C GLY A 135 7.89 -8.89 17.87
N ASN A 136 7.39 -9.78 17.02
CA ASN A 136 7.61 -9.79 15.58
C ASN A 136 6.33 -9.53 14.76
N GLN A 137 5.17 -9.41 15.40
CA GLN A 137 3.89 -9.18 14.75
C GLN A 137 3.10 -8.17 15.57
N THR A 138 2.50 -7.19 14.90
CA THR A 138 1.47 -6.31 15.47
C THR A 138 0.20 -6.57 14.68
N ARG A 139 -0.91 -6.77 15.38
CA ARG A 139 -2.24 -6.88 14.76
C ARG A 139 -3.17 -5.82 15.32
N LEU A 140 -4.07 -5.33 14.47
CA LEU A 140 -5.15 -4.46 14.88
C LEU A 140 -6.25 -5.25 15.61
N VAL A 141 -6.51 -4.92 16.88
CA VAL A 141 -7.60 -5.49 17.70
C VAL A 141 -8.87 -4.66 17.56
N SER A 142 -8.72 -3.33 17.58
CA SER A 142 -9.81 -2.38 17.37
C SER A 142 -9.30 -1.24 16.50
N ALA A 143 -10.04 -0.95 15.43
CA ALA A 143 -9.72 0.15 14.53
C ALA A 143 -9.78 1.51 15.25
N PRO A 144 -8.88 2.45 14.92
CA PRO A 144 -9.04 3.84 15.30
C PRO A 144 -10.32 4.43 14.66
N PRO A 145 -10.92 5.48 15.24
CA PRO A 145 -12.16 6.10 14.76
C PRO A 145 -11.96 7.00 13.52
N VAL A 146 -10.95 6.69 12.71
CA VAL A 146 -10.70 7.34 11.43
C VAL A 146 -11.73 6.81 10.43
N HIS A 147 -12.28 7.68 9.59
CA HIS A 147 -13.26 7.26 8.60
C HIS A 147 -13.22 8.16 7.38
N TYR A 148 -13.46 7.53 6.24
CA TYR A 148 -13.66 8.17 4.96
C TYR A 148 -15.13 7.99 4.54
N ASP A 149 -15.80 9.08 4.17
CA ASP A 149 -17.13 9.05 3.57
C ASP A 149 -17.00 9.30 2.07
N SER A 150 -17.13 8.25 1.26
CA SER A 150 -16.97 8.33 -0.19
C SER A 150 -18.11 9.04 -0.91
N ALA A 151 -19.26 9.25 -0.26
CA ALA A 151 -20.37 10.00 -0.88
C ALA A 151 -20.17 11.52 -0.79
N THR A 152 -19.26 11.96 0.07
CA THR A 152 -18.92 13.37 0.27
C THR A 152 -17.42 13.61 0.24
N GLU A 153 -16.62 12.62 -0.20
CA GLU A 153 -15.15 12.63 -0.22
C GLU A 153 -14.55 13.29 1.03
N THR A 154 -15.03 12.88 2.21
CA THR A 154 -14.66 13.51 3.48
C THR A 154 -13.84 12.55 4.31
N PHE A 155 -12.60 12.92 4.61
CA PHE A 155 -11.75 12.21 5.56
C PHE A 155 -11.81 12.86 6.94
N SER A 156 -12.20 12.08 7.94
CA SER A 156 -12.27 12.53 9.33
C SER A 156 -11.27 11.76 10.19
N PHE A 157 -10.34 12.51 10.78
CA PHE A 157 -9.28 11.99 11.64
C PHE A 157 -9.39 12.55 13.07
N PRO A 158 -10.28 11.97 13.91
CA PRO A 158 -10.33 12.29 15.33
C PRO A 158 -9.23 11.54 16.10
N VAL A 159 -8.20 12.26 16.54
CA VAL A 159 -7.08 11.72 17.34
C VAL A 159 -7.37 11.93 18.83
N THR A 160 -7.43 10.84 19.60
CA THR A 160 -7.60 10.91 21.07
C THR A 160 -6.35 10.47 21.80
N THR A 161 -5.69 11.40 22.48
CA THR A 161 -4.43 11.21 23.21
C THR A 161 -4.58 11.39 24.72
N VAL A 162 -3.62 10.87 25.49
CA VAL A 162 -3.58 10.99 26.95
C VAL A 162 -2.84 12.26 27.40
N SER A 163 -3.41 13.02 28.35
CA SER A 163 -2.82 14.28 28.84
C SER A 163 -1.94 14.12 30.08
N GLY A 164 -1.68 12.89 30.54
CA GLY A 164 -0.87 12.59 31.73
C GLY A 164 -0.06 11.29 31.57
N GLU A 165 0.92 11.09 32.47
CA GLU A 165 1.61 9.81 32.63
C GLU A 165 1.24 9.20 33.98
N THR A 166 0.93 7.91 34.02
CA THR A 166 0.55 7.22 35.26
C THR A 166 0.66 5.69 35.11
N SER A 167 0.60 4.97 36.22
CA SER A 167 0.45 3.52 36.22
C SER A 167 -0.96 3.17 36.67
N LEU A 168 -1.59 2.25 35.95
CA LEU A 168 -2.93 1.74 36.21
C LEU A 168 -2.84 0.31 36.71
N SER A 169 -3.61 0.00 37.74
CA SER A 169 -3.83 -1.36 38.22
C SER A 169 -5.23 -1.82 37.84
N SER A 170 -5.47 -3.13 37.87
CA SER A 170 -6.82 -3.65 37.68
C SER A 170 -7.82 -3.04 38.68
N GLY A 171 -8.95 -2.54 38.20
CA GLY A 171 -10.02 -1.92 38.99
C GLY A 171 -10.57 -0.64 38.36
N GLU A 172 -11.30 0.16 39.16
CA GLU A 172 -11.94 1.39 38.67
C GLU A 172 -10.90 2.47 38.28
N ILE A 173 -10.99 2.92 37.04
CA ILE A 173 -10.29 4.11 36.52
C ILE A 173 -11.29 5.20 36.15
N ALA A 174 -10.87 6.45 36.25
CA ALA A 174 -11.63 7.61 35.82
C ALA A 174 -11.00 8.21 34.56
N ILE A 175 -11.84 8.47 33.55
CA ILE A 175 -11.46 9.08 32.29
C ILE A 175 -12.19 10.41 32.19
N LYS A 176 -11.44 11.48 31.92
CA LYS A 176 -12.00 12.82 31.86
C LYS A 176 -11.45 13.56 30.65
N HIS A 177 -12.35 14.18 29.89
CA HIS A 177 -11.96 15.14 28.86
C HIS A 177 -11.22 16.33 29.47
N ASP A 178 -10.09 16.69 28.84
CA ASP A 178 -9.25 17.80 29.26
C ASP A 178 -9.36 18.96 28.25
N ARG A 179 -9.05 18.68 26.98
CA ARG A 179 -9.02 19.67 25.92
C ARG A 179 -9.40 19.07 24.56
N THR A 180 -9.98 19.90 23.69
CA THR A 180 -10.11 19.62 22.27
C THR A 180 -9.45 20.75 21.49
N ASP A 181 -8.61 20.39 20.53
CA ASP A 181 -8.02 21.27 19.53
C ASP A 181 -8.56 20.89 18.14
N PRO A 182 -9.55 21.63 17.60
CA PRO A 182 -10.01 21.41 16.24
C PRO A 182 -8.98 22.06 15.29
N HIS A 183 -8.22 21.24 14.57
CA HIS A 183 -7.24 21.69 13.59
C HIS A 183 -7.97 22.13 12.32
N ARG A 184 -8.43 23.39 12.30
CA ARG A 184 -9.30 23.95 11.25
C ARG A 184 -8.53 24.58 10.06
N ASN A 185 -7.21 24.40 9.98
CA ASN A 185 -6.39 25.21 9.09
C ASN A 185 -6.62 24.90 7.60
N ALA A 186 -7.05 23.69 7.23
CA ALA A 186 -7.74 23.45 5.97
C ALA A 186 -8.89 22.45 6.21
N THR A 187 -10.09 22.81 5.77
CA THR A 187 -11.27 21.93 5.83
C THR A 187 -11.68 21.46 4.44
N VAL A 188 -11.13 22.09 3.40
CA VAL A 188 -11.32 21.77 1.98
C VAL A 188 -9.93 21.60 1.40
N VAL A 189 -9.71 20.49 0.73
CA VAL A 189 -8.47 20.08 0.04
C VAL A 189 -8.83 19.40 -1.28
N GLU A 190 -9.91 19.89 -1.90
CA GLU A 190 -10.36 19.52 -3.24
C GLU A 190 -9.23 19.78 -4.23
N ASP A 191 -9.01 18.84 -5.16
CA ASP A 191 -7.93 18.89 -6.15
C ASP A 191 -6.51 18.94 -5.54
N ASP A 192 -6.35 18.52 -4.29
CA ASP A 192 -5.08 18.38 -3.59
C ASP A 192 -4.93 16.94 -3.02
N SER A 193 -3.69 16.53 -2.79
CA SER A 193 -3.35 15.37 -1.97
C SER A 193 -2.99 15.79 -0.55
N VAL A 194 -3.23 14.89 0.42
CA VAL A 194 -2.84 15.02 1.82
C VAL A 194 -2.06 13.77 2.23
N THR A 195 -0.81 13.98 2.60
CA THR A 195 0.08 12.96 3.15
C THR A 195 -0.03 12.93 4.68
N ILE A 196 -0.24 11.74 5.21
CA ILE A 196 -0.36 11.43 6.62
C ILE A 196 0.83 10.55 7.01
N THR A 197 1.79 11.12 7.71
CA THR A 197 2.96 10.39 8.23
C THR A 197 2.74 10.03 9.70
N ILE A 198 2.74 8.73 10.00
CA ILE A 198 2.54 8.19 11.35
C ILE A 198 3.83 7.56 11.86
N GLU A 199 4.46 8.19 12.84
CA GLU A 199 5.60 7.65 13.58
C GLU A 199 5.11 6.93 14.84
N SER A 200 5.29 5.60 14.91
CA SER A 200 4.85 4.81 16.07
C SER A 200 5.58 3.47 16.18
N VAL A 201 5.72 2.96 17.40
CA VAL A 201 6.12 1.55 17.63
C VAL A 201 5.08 0.57 17.09
N TYR A 202 3.83 1.00 16.93
CA TYR A 202 2.72 0.21 16.39
C TYR A 202 2.50 0.43 14.88
N TYR A 203 3.51 0.95 14.16
CA TYR A 203 3.40 1.32 12.73
C TYR A 203 2.81 0.19 11.86
N ARG A 204 3.16 -1.08 12.10
CA ARG A 204 2.59 -2.23 11.36
C ARG A 204 1.08 -2.36 11.49
N GLY A 205 0.54 -2.02 12.66
CA GLY A 205 -0.91 -2.00 12.87
C GLY A 205 -1.59 -0.80 12.21
N TRP A 206 -0.87 0.31 12.04
CA TRP A 206 -1.33 1.47 11.27
C TRP A 206 -1.32 1.20 9.77
N GLN A 207 -0.27 0.57 9.26
CA GLN A 207 -0.19 0.05 7.90
C GLN A 207 -1.39 -0.87 7.59
N GLU A 208 -1.57 -1.94 8.39
CA GLU A 208 -2.69 -2.89 8.25
C GLU A 208 -4.08 -2.18 8.27
N TYR A 209 -4.18 -1.08 9.01
CA TYR A 209 -5.41 -0.30 9.08
C TYR A 209 -5.67 0.48 7.78
N PHE A 210 -4.68 1.20 7.26
CA PHE A 210 -4.85 2.06 6.08
C PHE A 210 -4.97 1.26 4.78
N GLU A 211 -4.17 0.20 4.60
CA GLU A 211 -4.33 -0.78 3.52
C GLU A 211 -5.81 -1.24 3.41
N ARG A 212 -6.43 -1.59 4.55
CA ARG A 212 -7.82 -2.05 4.59
C ARG A 212 -8.88 -0.97 4.38
N GLN A 213 -8.60 0.27 4.76
CA GLN A 213 -9.60 1.34 4.74
C GLN A 213 -9.54 2.21 3.49
N ALA A 214 -8.33 2.45 2.99
CA ALA A 214 -8.04 3.35 1.88
C ALA A 214 -7.40 2.63 0.69
N GLY A 215 -7.18 1.31 0.77
CA GLY A 215 -6.56 0.51 -0.27
C GLY A 215 -5.05 0.47 -0.12
N ASP A 216 -4.43 -0.58 -0.66
CA ASP A 216 -3.00 -0.82 -0.47
C ASP A 216 -2.16 0.33 -1.06
N ALA A 217 -2.56 0.87 -2.22
CA ALA A 217 -1.88 2.02 -2.83
C ALA A 217 -1.96 3.30 -1.99
N SER A 218 -2.89 3.42 -1.03
CA SER A 218 -2.90 4.58 -0.13
C SER A 218 -1.68 4.63 0.77
N VAL A 219 -1.10 3.48 1.10
CA VAL A 219 0.16 3.41 1.83
C VAL A 219 1.28 3.60 0.82
N ARG A 220 2.05 4.67 1.00
CA ARG A 220 3.19 4.98 0.15
C ARG A 220 4.43 4.27 0.69
N ASN A 221 5.03 4.86 1.71
CA ASN A 221 6.26 4.33 2.28
C ASN A 221 6.06 3.76 3.69
N VAL A 222 6.79 2.67 3.99
CA VAL A 222 6.88 2.10 5.34
C VAL A 222 8.35 1.95 5.76
N THR A 223 8.79 2.76 6.73
CA THR A 223 10.14 2.63 7.27
C THR A 223 10.15 1.70 8.49
N HIS A 224 10.88 0.58 8.36
CA HIS A 224 11.11 -0.36 9.43
C HIS A 224 12.36 0.00 10.26
N PRO A 225 12.27 0.13 11.59
CA PRO A 225 13.43 0.41 12.43
C PRO A 225 14.37 -0.80 12.53
N GLU A 226 15.66 -0.55 12.72
CA GLU A 226 16.69 -1.61 12.84
C GLU A 226 16.57 -2.43 14.14
N ALA A 227 15.94 -1.89 15.18
CA ALA A 227 15.83 -2.50 16.50
C ALA A 227 14.37 -2.68 16.92
N ASP A 228 14.07 -3.80 17.55
CA ASP A 228 12.74 -4.10 18.08
C ASP A 228 12.33 -3.07 19.15
N GLY A 229 11.12 -2.53 19.03
CA GLY A 229 10.54 -1.57 19.98
C GLY A 229 10.91 -0.10 19.74
N GLU A 230 11.69 0.21 18.70
CA GLU A 230 11.82 1.59 18.18
C GLU A 230 10.63 1.92 17.26
N PRO A 231 10.26 3.20 17.10
CA PRO A 231 9.19 3.58 16.19
C PRO A 231 9.59 3.39 14.72
N GLY A 232 8.66 2.88 13.92
CA GLY A 232 8.71 2.97 12.45
C GLY A 232 7.79 4.08 11.95
N THR A 233 7.80 4.31 10.64
CA THR A 233 6.89 5.28 9.99
C THR A 233 6.00 4.58 8.97
N VAL A 234 4.75 5.05 8.86
CA VAL A 234 3.83 4.74 7.75
C VAL A 234 3.44 6.07 7.13
N GLU A 235 3.63 6.20 5.82
CA GLU A 235 3.21 7.35 5.04
C GLU A 235 1.98 6.95 4.22
N VAL A 236 0.89 7.70 4.38
CA VAL A 236 -0.40 7.41 3.74
C VAL A 236 -0.86 8.63 2.97
N MET A 237 -1.14 8.48 1.69
CA MET A 237 -1.68 9.53 0.85
C MET A 237 -3.20 9.38 0.71
N VAL A 238 -3.92 10.48 0.68
CA VAL A 238 -5.36 10.57 0.34
C VAL A 238 -5.61 11.86 -0.44
N GLY A 239 -6.58 11.87 -1.34
CA GLY A 239 -6.80 13.00 -2.25
C GLY A 239 -5.95 12.92 -3.53
N TYR A 240 -6.57 13.30 -4.65
CA TYR A 240 -6.00 13.39 -6.00
C TYR A 240 -7.00 14.10 -6.92
N VAL A 241 -6.55 14.63 -8.07
CA VAL A 241 -7.39 15.15 -9.16
C VAL A 241 -8.01 13.96 -9.91
N GLU A 242 -9.31 14.01 -10.22
CA GLU A 242 -10.00 12.91 -10.90
C GLU A 242 -9.26 12.51 -12.19
N ILE A 243 -8.85 11.24 -12.29
CA ILE A 243 -8.12 10.75 -13.46
C ILE A 243 -9.01 10.66 -14.71
N ASP A 244 -10.33 10.71 -14.55
CA ASP A 244 -11.28 10.78 -15.67
C ASP A 244 -11.00 12.02 -16.53
N GLU A 245 -10.36 13.07 -15.97
CA GLU A 245 -9.91 14.25 -16.71
C GLU A 245 -8.51 14.08 -17.35
N ALA A 246 -7.74 13.06 -16.95
CA ALA A 246 -6.34 12.89 -17.35
C ALA A 246 -6.15 12.73 -18.87
N PHE A 247 -7.15 12.19 -19.55
CA PHE A 247 -7.15 12.03 -21.00
C PHE A 247 -8.32 12.73 -21.69
N GLU A 248 -8.92 13.73 -21.04
CA GLU A 248 -9.88 14.64 -21.71
C GLU A 248 -9.18 15.60 -22.68
N GLU A 249 -7.89 15.86 -22.45
CA GLU A 249 -7.04 16.68 -23.33
C GLU A 249 -5.89 15.84 -23.91
N GLY A 250 -5.29 16.37 -24.98
CA GLY A 250 -4.17 15.72 -25.66
C GLY A 250 -2.91 15.61 -24.80
N LEU A 251 -2.56 16.66 -24.07
CA LEU A 251 -1.37 16.68 -23.22
C LEU A 251 -1.73 17.30 -21.86
N ILE A 252 -1.46 16.59 -20.76
CA ILE A 252 -1.56 17.15 -19.40
C ILE A 252 -0.15 17.23 -18.82
N VAL A 253 0.19 18.42 -18.30
CA VAL A 253 1.44 18.67 -17.57
C VAL A 253 1.14 19.07 -16.12
N GLY A 254 2.11 18.86 -15.22
CA GLY A 254 1.92 19.12 -13.78
C GLY A 254 1.68 20.59 -13.44
N ASP A 255 2.24 21.51 -14.22
CA ASP A 255 2.05 22.96 -14.04
C ASP A 255 2.15 23.78 -15.34
N ASP A 256 1.79 25.08 -15.25
CA ASP A 256 1.77 26.04 -16.38
C ASP A 256 3.14 26.20 -17.09
N ASP A 257 4.26 25.89 -16.43
CA ASP A 257 5.62 25.96 -16.98
C ASP A 257 6.13 24.57 -17.46
N GLY A 258 5.37 23.49 -17.23
CA GLY A 258 5.72 22.11 -17.54
C GLY A 258 5.70 21.76 -19.04
N PHE A 259 5.07 22.59 -19.88
CA PHE A 259 5.08 22.40 -21.34
C PHE A 259 6.03 23.36 -22.06
N SER A 260 6.86 22.82 -22.96
CA SER A 260 7.69 23.65 -23.83
C SER A 260 7.85 23.07 -25.23
N GLU A 261 7.91 23.95 -26.24
CA GLU A 261 8.08 23.55 -27.63
C GLU A 261 9.19 24.31 -28.37
N GLN A 262 9.79 23.65 -29.36
CA GLN A 262 10.78 24.22 -30.26
C GLN A 262 10.60 23.70 -31.68
N GLY A 263 10.85 24.56 -32.68
CA GLY A 263 10.81 24.15 -34.08
C GLY A 263 9.40 24.19 -34.65
N SER A 264 9.07 23.25 -35.53
CA SER A 264 7.73 23.10 -36.10
C SER A 264 7.01 21.96 -35.41
N THR A 265 6.24 22.27 -34.39
CA THR A 265 5.35 21.38 -33.66
C THR A 265 3.93 21.60 -34.20
N GLY A 266 3.16 20.53 -34.41
CA GLY A 266 1.74 20.60 -34.76
C GLY A 266 0.84 21.08 -33.61
N LEU A 267 1.46 21.40 -32.47
CA LEU A 267 0.84 21.74 -31.19
C LEU A 267 0.41 23.21 -31.12
N SER A 268 -0.58 23.46 -30.28
CA SER A 268 -1.13 24.77 -29.97
C SER A 268 -1.54 24.86 -28.49
N ASP A 269 -1.86 26.08 -28.03
CA ASP A 269 -2.31 26.33 -26.65
C ASP A 269 -3.62 25.60 -26.29
N ASP A 270 -4.35 25.04 -27.27
CA ASP A 270 -5.58 24.28 -27.06
C ASP A 270 -5.33 22.75 -27.01
N ASP A 271 -4.08 22.28 -27.19
CA ASP A 271 -3.73 20.85 -27.20
C ASP A 271 -3.19 20.36 -25.84
N TRP A 272 -3.03 21.26 -24.87
CA TRP A 272 -2.50 20.93 -23.55
C TRP A 272 -3.16 21.73 -22.42
N ASP A 273 -3.19 21.15 -21.21
CA ASP A 273 -3.60 21.83 -19.99
C ASP A 273 -2.65 21.50 -18.82
N ALA A 274 -2.68 22.34 -17.78
CA ALA A 274 -1.93 22.15 -16.55
C ALA A 274 -2.84 21.66 -15.44
N ALA A 275 -2.63 20.41 -15.01
CA ALA A 275 -3.34 19.81 -13.89
C ALA A 275 -2.43 18.81 -13.18
N PRO A 276 -2.31 18.87 -11.83
CA PRO A 276 -1.57 17.87 -11.09
C PRO A 276 -2.29 16.52 -11.21
N MET A 277 -1.54 15.47 -11.54
CA MET A 277 -2.09 14.13 -11.78
C MET A 277 -1.44 13.11 -10.84
N PRO A 278 -2.21 12.13 -10.32
CA PRO A 278 -1.71 11.22 -9.30
C PRO A 278 -0.59 10.28 -9.79
N GLU A 279 0.46 10.12 -9.00
CA GLU A 279 1.57 9.19 -9.27
C GLU A 279 1.13 7.72 -9.15
N LEU A 280 1.60 6.89 -10.09
CA LEU A 280 1.29 5.46 -10.11
C LEU A 280 2.36 4.59 -9.42
N ASP A 281 3.37 5.19 -8.80
CA ASP A 281 4.57 4.55 -8.25
C ASP A 281 4.27 3.31 -7.43
N GLU A 282 3.56 3.47 -6.32
CA GLU A 282 3.23 2.35 -5.42
C GLU A 282 2.40 1.27 -6.10
N MET A 283 1.55 1.66 -7.05
CA MET A 283 0.74 0.70 -7.77
C MET A 283 1.63 -0.16 -8.67
N ILE A 284 2.54 0.47 -9.41
CA ILE A 284 3.48 -0.22 -10.29
C ILE A 284 4.44 -1.09 -9.47
N GLU A 285 4.99 -0.56 -8.38
CA GLU A 285 5.86 -1.32 -7.47
C GLU A 285 5.14 -2.55 -6.88
N MET A 286 3.88 -2.38 -6.48
CA MET A 286 3.05 -3.48 -5.98
C MET A 286 2.75 -4.52 -7.07
N MET A 287 2.47 -4.09 -8.32
CA MET A 287 2.32 -5.01 -9.45
C MET A 287 3.58 -5.84 -9.68
N VAL A 288 4.77 -5.22 -9.59
CA VAL A 288 6.06 -5.91 -9.70
C VAL A 288 6.29 -6.88 -8.53
N GLU A 289 6.01 -6.46 -7.29
CA GLU A 289 6.14 -7.33 -6.12
C GLU A 289 5.19 -8.54 -6.20
N ASP A 290 3.95 -8.30 -6.62
CA ASP A 290 2.94 -9.33 -6.81
C ASP A 290 3.29 -10.30 -7.94
N ALA A 291 3.84 -9.80 -9.05
CA ALA A 291 4.35 -10.63 -10.13
C ALA A 291 5.48 -11.54 -9.65
N LYS A 292 6.47 -10.99 -8.94
CA LYS A 292 7.63 -11.72 -8.39
C LYS A 292 7.25 -12.73 -7.30
N SER A 293 6.30 -12.38 -6.45
CA SER A 293 5.86 -13.22 -5.34
C SER A 293 4.84 -14.29 -5.75
N GLY A 294 4.27 -14.17 -6.96
CA GLY A 294 3.20 -15.02 -7.47
C GLY A 294 1.83 -14.70 -6.86
N SER A 295 1.67 -13.48 -6.35
CA SER A 295 0.43 -12.97 -5.73
C SER A 295 -0.44 -12.16 -6.69
N TYR A 296 0.07 -11.84 -7.88
CA TYR A 296 -0.64 -11.08 -8.92
C TYR A 296 -2.02 -11.69 -9.24
N GLU A 297 -3.07 -10.87 -9.24
CA GLU A 297 -4.42 -11.34 -9.52
C GLU A 297 -4.54 -11.83 -10.96
N GLY A 298 -5.02 -13.06 -11.16
CA GLY A 298 -5.01 -13.73 -12.47
C GLY A 298 -3.73 -14.53 -12.73
N GLY A 299 -2.64 -14.22 -12.03
CA GLY A 299 -1.33 -14.84 -12.17
C GLY A 299 -0.55 -14.32 -13.38
N ILE A 300 0.76 -14.59 -13.39
CA ILE A 300 1.63 -14.33 -14.53
C ILE A 300 1.65 -15.56 -15.43
N ASP A 301 1.28 -15.39 -16.71
CA ASP A 301 1.29 -16.44 -17.74
C ASP A 301 2.71 -16.84 -18.11
N GLU A 302 3.60 -15.86 -18.26
CA GLU A 302 5.01 -16.07 -18.59
C GLU A 302 5.91 -14.98 -17.99
N ASP A 303 7.04 -15.43 -17.42
CA ASP A 303 8.17 -14.60 -17.00
C ASP A 303 9.20 -14.64 -18.13
N LEU A 304 9.40 -13.50 -18.78
CA LEU A 304 10.16 -13.33 -20.01
C LEU A 304 11.64 -13.06 -19.76
N GLU A 305 12.06 -12.82 -18.50
CA GLU A 305 13.38 -12.28 -18.16
C GLU A 305 13.65 -10.98 -18.94
N THR A 306 14.47 -11.01 -19.98
CA THR A 306 14.64 -9.90 -20.93
C THR A 306 13.82 -10.18 -22.20
N TYR A 307 12.93 -9.26 -22.57
CA TYR A 307 12.07 -9.42 -23.74
C TYR A 307 12.58 -8.64 -24.94
N GLU A 308 12.91 -9.37 -26.01
CA GLU A 308 13.51 -8.81 -27.25
C GLU A 308 12.50 -8.68 -28.41
N GLY A 309 11.27 -9.20 -28.25
CA GLY A 309 10.21 -9.13 -29.26
C GLY A 309 9.45 -10.46 -29.45
N GLY A 310 8.54 -10.48 -30.44
CA GLY A 310 7.67 -11.61 -30.75
C GLY A 310 6.19 -11.34 -30.45
N THR A 311 5.39 -12.40 -30.34
CA THR A 311 3.93 -12.26 -30.19
C THR A 311 3.50 -12.51 -28.75
N LEU A 312 2.78 -11.54 -28.17
CA LEU A 312 2.04 -11.67 -26.92
C LEU A 312 0.55 -11.88 -27.23
N THR A 313 -0.09 -12.80 -26.53
CA THR A 313 -1.54 -13.05 -26.63
C THR A 313 -2.19 -12.69 -25.31
N SER A 314 -3.53 -12.62 -25.25
CA SER A 314 -4.26 -12.30 -24.02
C SER A 314 -3.69 -12.99 -22.76
N GLY A 315 -3.32 -12.20 -21.75
CA GLY A 315 -2.61 -12.70 -20.57
C GLY A 315 -1.79 -11.62 -19.87
N SER A 316 -1.11 -12.02 -18.79
CA SER A 316 -0.24 -11.15 -18.00
C SER A 316 1.19 -11.67 -18.02
N TYR A 317 2.13 -10.80 -18.34
CA TYR A 317 3.53 -11.10 -18.57
C TYR A 317 4.40 -10.28 -17.63
N TYR A 318 5.53 -10.84 -17.21
CA TYR A 318 6.54 -10.13 -16.42
C TYR A 318 7.87 -10.15 -17.18
N ALA A 319 8.60 -9.04 -17.15
CA ALA A 319 9.96 -8.91 -17.65
C ALA A 319 10.80 -8.08 -16.66
N ASP A 320 12.09 -8.38 -16.56
CA ASP A 320 13.06 -7.52 -15.87
C ASP A 320 13.48 -6.34 -16.78
N GLU A 321 13.39 -6.50 -18.10
CA GLU A 321 13.75 -5.47 -19.08
C GLU A 321 13.08 -5.78 -20.42
N VAL A 322 12.68 -4.74 -21.17
CA VAL A 322 12.26 -4.85 -22.56
C VAL A 322 13.27 -4.09 -23.42
N ASP A 323 13.93 -4.80 -24.32
CA ASP A 323 14.93 -4.26 -25.25
C ASP A 323 14.65 -4.84 -26.63
N LEU A 324 13.71 -4.22 -27.35
CA LEU A 324 13.18 -4.78 -28.60
C LEU A 324 14.19 -4.64 -29.73
N ASP A 325 14.65 -5.79 -30.25
CA ASP A 325 15.44 -5.89 -31.50
C ASP A 325 14.66 -6.58 -32.63
N GLU A 326 13.50 -7.16 -32.30
CA GLU A 326 12.51 -7.72 -33.20
C GLU A 326 11.13 -7.09 -32.91
N GLU A 327 10.23 -7.12 -33.91
CA GLU A 327 8.86 -6.59 -33.76
C GLU A 327 8.11 -7.30 -32.63
N LEU A 328 7.46 -6.51 -31.77
CA LEU A 328 6.51 -6.97 -30.77
C LEU A 328 5.10 -6.86 -31.34
N THR A 329 4.38 -7.99 -31.40
CA THR A 329 2.95 -8.02 -31.78
C THR A 329 2.10 -8.37 -30.57
N ALA A 330 1.14 -7.52 -30.20
CA ALA A 330 0.13 -7.82 -29.19
C ALA A 330 -1.19 -8.23 -29.85
N GLU A 331 -1.58 -9.50 -29.73
CA GLU A 331 -2.84 -10.03 -30.26
C GLU A 331 -3.97 -9.96 -29.22
N LEU A 332 -4.97 -9.12 -29.47
CA LEU A 332 -6.04 -8.83 -28.51
C LEU A 332 -7.36 -9.54 -28.81
N GLU A 333 -7.39 -10.58 -29.67
CA GLU A 333 -8.63 -11.30 -30.03
C GLU A 333 -9.34 -11.91 -28.79
N ASP A 334 -8.56 -12.46 -27.86
CA ASP A 334 -9.07 -13.27 -26.75
C ASP A 334 -9.15 -12.52 -25.40
N GLY A 335 -8.60 -11.30 -25.31
CA GLY A 335 -8.58 -10.49 -24.10
C GLY A 335 -7.42 -9.49 -24.08
N ASN A 336 -7.31 -8.75 -22.97
CA ASN A 336 -6.23 -7.77 -22.75
C ASN A 336 -4.87 -8.46 -22.62
N VAL A 337 -3.82 -7.72 -22.98
CA VAL A 337 -2.42 -8.10 -22.75
C VAL A 337 -1.83 -7.11 -21.75
N THR A 338 -1.25 -7.62 -20.67
CA THR A 338 -0.59 -6.80 -19.65
C THR A 338 0.86 -7.21 -19.55
N LEU A 339 1.78 -6.28 -19.77
CA LEU A 339 3.23 -6.49 -19.64
C LEU A 339 3.75 -5.65 -18.47
N ILE A 340 4.22 -6.31 -17.41
CA ILE A 340 4.82 -5.69 -16.22
C ILE A 340 6.33 -5.76 -16.36
N VAL A 341 7.01 -4.63 -16.26
CA VAL A 341 8.44 -4.49 -16.52
C VAL A 341 9.12 -3.88 -15.29
N ASP A 342 9.99 -4.64 -14.64
CA ASP A 342 10.85 -4.13 -13.55
C ASP A 342 12.16 -3.53 -14.10
N GLY A 343 12.04 -2.59 -15.02
CA GLY A 343 13.17 -2.02 -15.74
C GLY A 343 12.74 -1.25 -16.97
N ASN A 344 13.72 -0.88 -17.80
CA ASN A 344 13.49 -0.03 -18.97
C ASN A 344 12.67 -0.74 -20.06
N VAL A 345 11.96 0.07 -20.83
CA VAL A 345 11.32 -0.31 -22.09
C VAL A 345 12.00 0.45 -23.22
N THR A 346 12.84 -0.24 -23.96
CA THR A 346 13.59 0.31 -25.09
C THR A 346 13.09 -0.31 -26.38
N VAL A 347 12.74 0.55 -27.34
CA VAL A 347 12.36 0.19 -28.70
C VAL A 347 13.35 0.86 -29.64
N ASP A 348 14.40 0.11 -30.03
CA ASP A 348 15.45 0.58 -30.94
C ASP A 348 15.45 -0.27 -32.21
N ASP A 349 15.31 0.36 -33.38
CA ASP A 349 15.26 -0.33 -34.67
C ASP A 349 14.20 -1.48 -34.74
N ALA A 350 13.17 -1.47 -33.88
CA ALA A 350 12.06 -2.44 -33.79
C ALA A 350 10.68 -1.73 -33.69
N ALA A 351 9.58 -2.43 -33.94
CA ALA A 351 8.23 -1.84 -33.92
C ALA A 351 7.33 -2.52 -32.88
N ILE A 352 6.35 -1.78 -32.37
CA ILE A 352 5.22 -2.31 -31.58
C ILE A 352 3.97 -2.28 -32.47
N ASP A 353 3.39 -3.45 -32.71
CA ASP A 353 2.16 -3.64 -33.49
C ASP A 353 1.07 -4.22 -32.60
N VAL A 354 -0.01 -3.48 -32.40
CA VAL A 354 -1.18 -3.94 -31.63
C VAL A 354 -2.26 -4.41 -32.61
N ASP A 355 -2.59 -5.70 -32.60
CA ASP A 355 -3.71 -6.28 -33.37
C ASP A 355 -4.96 -6.39 -32.49
N PRO A 356 -5.89 -5.44 -32.58
CA PRO A 356 -7.11 -5.48 -31.78
C PRO A 356 -8.10 -6.55 -32.22
N ALA A 357 -7.95 -7.11 -33.43
CA ALA A 357 -8.90 -8.04 -34.06
C ALA A 357 -10.37 -7.56 -34.03
N GLY A 358 -10.60 -6.23 -33.97
CA GLY A 358 -11.92 -5.61 -33.85
C GLY A 358 -12.58 -5.74 -32.48
N THR A 359 -11.78 -5.95 -31.43
CA THR A 359 -12.18 -5.89 -30.02
C THR A 359 -11.85 -4.52 -29.41
N ASN A 360 -12.36 -4.26 -28.20
CA ASN A 360 -12.00 -3.10 -27.38
C ASN A 360 -11.06 -3.53 -26.23
N ASN A 361 -10.31 -4.60 -26.45
CA ASN A 361 -9.29 -5.03 -25.51
C ASN A 361 -8.07 -4.12 -25.67
N GLU A 362 -7.20 -4.10 -24.67
CA GLU A 362 -6.04 -3.20 -24.61
C GLU A 362 -4.73 -3.98 -24.41
N PHE A 363 -3.64 -3.38 -24.87
CA PHE A 363 -2.28 -3.74 -24.51
C PHE A 363 -1.72 -2.66 -23.56
N SER A 364 -1.48 -3.05 -22.31
CA SER A 364 -0.94 -2.15 -21.27
C SER A 364 0.48 -2.56 -20.88
N ILE A 365 1.42 -1.62 -20.92
CA ILE A 365 2.80 -1.78 -20.45
C ILE A 365 2.97 -0.98 -19.15
N TRP A 366 3.48 -1.63 -18.12
CA TRP A 366 3.68 -1.06 -16.78
C TRP A 366 5.16 -1.14 -16.43
N THR A 367 5.88 -0.02 -16.32
CA THR A 367 7.33 -0.01 -16.10
C THR A 367 7.75 0.75 -14.84
N THR A 368 8.75 0.25 -14.12
CA THR A 368 9.38 0.93 -12.97
C THR A 368 10.47 1.92 -13.37
N GLU A 369 11.00 1.85 -14.60
CA GLU A 369 12.08 2.72 -15.07
C GLU A 369 11.63 3.53 -16.30
N HIS A 370 12.45 3.62 -17.34
CA HIS A 370 12.29 4.60 -18.40
C HIS A 370 11.78 3.97 -19.70
N VAL A 371 11.20 4.81 -20.57
CA VAL A 371 10.67 4.41 -21.87
C VAL A 371 11.42 5.17 -22.96
N ASP A 372 12.04 4.45 -23.88
CA ASP A 372 12.69 5.04 -25.06
C ASP A 372 12.14 4.38 -26.32
N VAL A 373 11.39 5.14 -27.11
CA VAL A 373 10.83 4.67 -28.39
C VAL A 373 11.46 5.48 -29.51
N SER A 374 12.41 4.87 -30.22
CA SER A 374 13.19 5.56 -31.24
C SER A 374 13.12 4.87 -32.60
N SER A 375 13.21 5.68 -33.66
CA SER A 375 13.45 5.26 -35.06
C SER A 375 12.42 4.39 -35.78
N GLN A 376 11.40 3.84 -35.11
CA GLN A 376 10.35 2.99 -35.69
C GLN A 376 8.98 3.21 -35.02
N ASP A 377 7.93 2.61 -35.58
CA ASP A 377 6.54 2.86 -35.22
C ASP A 377 6.09 2.02 -34.00
N ALA A 378 5.23 2.60 -33.16
CA ALA A 378 4.48 1.93 -32.11
C ALA A 378 3.00 2.29 -32.26
N CYS A 379 2.18 1.39 -32.80
CA CYS A 379 0.82 1.72 -33.20
C CYS A 379 -0.14 0.53 -33.23
N VAL A 380 -1.41 0.81 -33.53
CA VAL A 380 -2.52 -0.13 -33.58
C VAL A 380 -2.85 -0.44 -35.05
N ASN A 381 -2.74 -1.71 -35.45
CA ASN A 381 -2.79 -2.17 -36.85
C ASN A 381 -1.74 -1.46 -37.76
N ASP A 382 -2.12 -1.23 -39.02
CA ASP A 382 -1.37 -0.36 -39.93
C ASP A 382 -1.52 1.10 -39.45
N CYS A 383 -0.50 1.66 -38.79
CA CYS A 383 -0.53 2.96 -38.11
C CYS A 383 -1.41 4.03 -38.80
N PRO A 384 -2.11 4.87 -38.01
CA PRO A 384 -3.09 5.81 -38.55
C PRO A 384 -2.45 6.91 -39.40
N ASP A 385 -3.17 7.30 -40.46
CA ASP A 385 -2.82 8.46 -41.29
C ASP A 385 -3.31 9.79 -40.66
N SER A 386 -4.13 9.73 -39.60
CA SER A 386 -4.67 10.89 -38.86
C SER A 386 -5.32 10.49 -37.53
N ALA A 387 -5.53 11.45 -36.63
CA ALA A 387 -6.21 11.23 -35.36
C ALA A 387 -7.65 10.68 -35.48
N GLU A 388 -8.36 10.96 -36.59
CA GLU A 388 -9.72 10.44 -36.81
C GLU A 388 -9.74 8.93 -37.11
N ASP A 389 -8.59 8.37 -37.47
CA ASP A 389 -8.41 6.95 -37.80
C ASP A 389 -7.68 6.17 -36.67
N ALA A 390 -7.25 6.86 -35.61
CA ALA A 390 -6.56 6.27 -34.47
C ALA A 390 -7.55 5.59 -33.51
N ASP A 391 -7.07 4.57 -32.80
CA ASP A 391 -7.70 3.98 -31.61
C ASP A 391 -6.61 3.86 -30.52
N ALA A 392 -6.15 5.01 -30.06
CA ALA A 392 -5.07 5.14 -29.09
C ALA A 392 -5.41 4.48 -27.74
N SER A 393 -6.68 4.14 -27.50
CA SER A 393 -7.11 3.41 -26.30
C SER A 393 -6.51 2.01 -26.18
N GLN A 394 -6.02 1.44 -27.28
CA GLN A 394 -5.57 0.03 -27.33
C GLN A 394 -4.09 -0.17 -27.01
N LEU A 395 -3.27 0.89 -27.00
CA LEU A 395 -1.88 0.87 -26.54
C LEU A 395 -1.72 1.87 -25.40
N GLN A 396 -1.39 1.36 -24.21
CA GLN A 396 -1.25 2.18 -23.01
C GLN A 396 0.10 1.90 -22.36
N ILE A 397 0.85 2.95 -22.02
CA ILE A 397 2.13 2.86 -21.34
C ILE A 397 2.05 3.65 -20.03
N TYR A 398 2.32 2.96 -18.93
CA TYR A 398 2.30 3.49 -17.58
C TYR A 398 3.68 3.40 -16.96
N GLY A 399 4.16 4.51 -16.40
CA GLY A 399 5.41 4.58 -15.66
C GLY A 399 5.24 5.26 -14.30
N THR A 400 6.32 5.26 -13.54
CA THR A 400 6.43 5.96 -12.24
C THR A 400 6.67 7.45 -12.46
N SER A 401 6.61 8.23 -11.39
CA SER A 401 6.99 9.65 -11.34
C SER A 401 8.46 9.87 -11.75
N ASP A 402 9.31 8.86 -11.53
CA ASP A 402 10.72 8.84 -11.94
C ASP A 402 10.93 8.38 -13.40
N SER A 403 9.88 7.91 -14.09
CA SER A 403 9.98 7.46 -15.48
C SER A 403 10.30 8.64 -16.40
N HIS A 404 11.33 8.48 -17.22
CA HIS A 404 11.67 9.39 -18.29
C HIS A 404 11.23 8.77 -19.61
N VAL A 405 10.62 9.57 -20.47
CA VAL A 405 10.14 9.11 -21.78
C VAL A 405 10.86 9.86 -22.89
N SER A 406 11.40 9.14 -23.86
CA SER A 406 11.92 9.69 -25.11
C SER A 406 11.16 9.11 -26.30
N LEU A 407 10.60 9.98 -27.14
CA LEU A 407 9.99 9.63 -28.42
C LEU A 407 10.82 10.24 -29.56
N GLY A 408 11.38 9.39 -30.40
CA GLY A 408 12.41 9.76 -31.37
C GLY A 408 13.82 9.77 -30.76
N PRO A 409 14.84 10.27 -31.48
CA PRO A 409 14.76 10.97 -32.76
C PRO A 409 14.50 10.03 -33.94
N GLY A 410 13.82 10.53 -34.97
CA GLY A 410 13.61 9.77 -36.21
C GLY A 410 12.40 10.26 -36.99
N THR A 411 11.97 9.44 -37.94
CA THR A 411 10.63 9.50 -38.49
C THR A 411 9.90 8.26 -37.99
N SER A 412 8.91 8.45 -37.12
CA SER A 412 8.17 7.37 -36.46
C SER A 412 6.76 7.83 -36.13
N THR A 413 5.86 6.86 -35.97
CA THR A 413 4.49 7.08 -35.51
C THR A 413 4.32 6.46 -34.13
N PHE A 414 3.73 7.21 -33.20
CA PHE A 414 3.25 6.69 -31.93
C PHE A 414 1.74 6.85 -31.88
N GLU A 415 1.02 5.77 -31.62
CA GLU A 415 -0.42 5.76 -31.38
C GLU A 415 -0.71 5.08 -30.05
N GLY A 416 -1.17 5.86 -29.05
CA GLY A 416 -1.41 5.32 -27.72
C GLY A 416 -1.55 6.40 -26.63
N ALA A 417 -1.72 5.93 -25.40
CA ALA A 417 -1.70 6.76 -24.20
C ALA A 417 -0.41 6.54 -23.39
N ILE A 418 0.16 7.61 -22.86
CA ILE A 418 1.31 7.56 -21.94
C ILE A 418 0.93 8.25 -20.64
N TYR A 419 1.15 7.59 -19.51
CA TYR A 419 0.95 8.15 -18.17
C TYR A 419 2.21 7.96 -17.32
N VAL A 420 2.89 9.05 -17.05
CA VAL A 420 4.09 9.12 -16.20
C VAL A 420 3.99 10.30 -15.24
N ALA A 421 2.78 10.64 -14.77
CA ALA A 421 2.55 11.80 -13.92
C ALA A 421 3.47 11.82 -12.69
N GLY A 422 3.95 13.01 -12.34
CA GLY A 422 4.79 13.26 -11.18
C GLY A 422 4.68 14.71 -10.74
N ASP A 423 4.97 14.97 -9.46
CA ASP A 423 4.94 16.33 -8.90
C ASP A 423 6.30 17.06 -9.03
N ASP A 424 7.35 16.32 -9.37
CA ASP A 424 8.71 16.86 -9.52
C ASP A 424 9.14 16.91 -10.99
N ASP A 425 9.73 18.06 -11.36
CA ASP A 425 10.35 18.24 -12.67
C ASP A 425 11.79 17.71 -12.66
N PRO A 426 12.16 16.81 -13.58
CA PRO A 426 13.52 16.32 -13.64
C PRO A 426 14.49 17.39 -14.14
N ASP A 427 15.71 17.40 -13.56
CA ASP A 427 16.80 18.28 -14.00
C ASP A 427 17.20 17.99 -15.47
N GLU A 428 17.13 16.72 -15.90
CA GLU A 428 17.51 16.24 -17.22
C GLU A 428 16.87 14.88 -17.53
N ASN A 429 16.35 14.70 -18.75
CA ASN A 429 15.88 13.40 -19.23
C ASN A 429 17.08 12.47 -19.51
N VAL A 430 17.11 11.31 -18.85
CA VAL A 430 18.26 10.40 -18.88
C VAL A 430 18.27 9.42 -20.05
N VAL A 431 17.13 9.22 -20.72
CA VAL A 431 17.03 8.33 -21.89
C VAL A 431 17.12 9.10 -23.20
N HIS A 432 16.90 10.42 -23.19
CA HIS A 432 17.03 11.24 -24.37
C HIS A 432 18.50 11.53 -24.76
N ASP A 433 19.09 10.75 -25.68
CA ASP A 433 20.45 10.97 -26.21
C ASP A 433 20.47 11.42 -27.69
N THR A 434 20.28 12.72 -27.95
CA THR A 434 20.37 13.29 -29.31
C THR A 434 21.72 13.92 -29.64
N GLY A 435 22.66 14.01 -28.69
CA GLY A 435 23.98 14.61 -28.88
C GLY A 435 24.02 16.12 -29.24
N GLU A 436 22.88 16.78 -29.47
CA GLU A 436 22.77 18.22 -29.83
C GLU A 436 22.28 19.11 -28.66
N GLY A 437 21.86 18.51 -27.55
CA GLY A 437 21.43 19.16 -26.32
C GLY A 437 20.60 18.18 -25.49
N GLN A 438 20.67 18.28 -24.17
CA GLN A 438 19.88 17.43 -23.28
C GLN A 438 18.50 18.05 -23.15
N CYS A 439 17.46 17.25 -23.36
CA CYS A 439 16.09 17.64 -23.03
C CYS A 439 15.94 17.64 -21.51
N SER A 440 15.31 18.67 -20.95
CA SER A 440 15.15 18.86 -19.49
C SER A 440 13.68 18.81 -19.09
N SER A 441 12.98 17.81 -19.61
CA SER A 441 11.58 17.53 -19.30
C SER A 441 11.41 16.02 -19.15
N GLN A 442 10.40 15.60 -18.40
CA GLN A 442 10.15 14.19 -18.15
C GLN A 442 9.85 13.42 -19.44
N VAL A 443 9.07 14.02 -20.34
CA VAL A 443 8.82 13.50 -21.69
C VAL A 443 9.49 14.38 -22.74
N CYS A 444 10.22 13.74 -23.64
CA CYS A 444 10.95 14.40 -24.72
C CYS A 444 10.52 13.85 -26.07
N ILE A 445 9.90 14.69 -26.91
CA ILE A 445 9.52 14.34 -28.27
C ILE A 445 10.45 15.07 -29.23
N HIS A 446 11.13 14.36 -30.13
CA HIS A 446 12.16 14.96 -30.97
C HIS A 446 12.12 14.48 -32.43
N SER A 447 12.38 15.40 -33.36
CA SER A 447 12.45 15.21 -34.82
C SER A 447 11.09 15.22 -35.52
N ASP A 448 10.75 14.18 -36.29
CA ASP A 448 9.59 14.12 -37.18
C ASP A 448 8.70 12.94 -36.72
N VAL A 449 8.22 13.02 -35.46
CA VAL A 449 7.34 12.03 -34.84
C VAL A 449 5.88 12.43 -35.10
N ASP A 450 5.08 11.51 -35.63
CA ASP A 450 3.63 11.63 -35.70
C ASP A 450 3.04 10.99 -34.43
N PHE A 451 2.35 11.77 -33.61
CA PHE A 451 1.79 11.32 -32.34
C PHE A 451 0.25 11.41 -32.36
N TYR A 452 -0.41 10.28 -32.13
CA TYR A 452 -1.87 10.17 -32.05
C TYR A 452 -2.30 9.57 -30.71
N GLY A 453 -2.94 10.35 -29.86
CA GLY A 453 -3.36 9.90 -28.53
C GLY A 453 -3.19 10.96 -27.47
N ALA A 454 -2.71 10.58 -26.28
CA ALA A 454 -2.53 11.53 -25.18
C ALA A 454 -1.35 11.20 -24.24
N ILE A 455 -0.83 12.24 -23.58
CA ILE A 455 0.29 12.13 -22.62
C ILE A 455 -0.05 12.86 -21.33
N VAL A 456 0.17 12.19 -20.20
CA VAL A 456 0.11 12.78 -18.85
C VAL A 456 1.50 12.67 -18.21
N ALA A 457 2.10 13.80 -17.84
CA ALA A 457 3.45 13.87 -17.32
C ALA A 457 3.65 15.07 -16.39
N SER A 458 4.75 15.13 -15.63
CA SER A 458 5.15 16.34 -14.91
C SER A 458 5.53 17.45 -15.90
N SER A 459 6.37 17.13 -16.89
CA SER A 459 6.74 18.04 -17.98
C SER A 459 6.96 17.38 -19.33
N ILE A 460 6.69 18.14 -20.39
CA ILE A 460 6.81 17.72 -21.79
C ILE A 460 7.61 18.76 -22.58
N HIS A 461 8.63 18.29 -23.30
CA HIS A 461 9.34 19.07 -24.30
C HIS A 461 9.14 18.49 -25.70
N ALA A 462 8.57 19.26 -26.61
CA ALA A 462 8.40 18.89 -28.01
C ALA A 462 9.33 19.68 -28.94
N GLN A 463 10.25 19.02 -29.63
CA GLN A 463 11.17 19.64 -30.58
C GLN A 463 11.03 19.08 -32.00
N GLY A 464 10.34 19.83 -32.86
CA GLY A 464 10.16 19.47 -34.27
C GLY A 464 11.42 19.71 -35.12
N GLY A 465 11.73 18.75 -36.00
CA GLY A 465 12.83 18.79 -36.97
C GLY A 465 12.52 19.62 -38.24
N GLU A 466 13.07 19.20 -39.38
CA GLU A 466 12.74 19.81 -40.68
C GLU A 466 11.37 19.33 -41.24
N GLY A 467 10.82 18.21 -40.72
CA GLY A 467 9.61 17.53 -41.17
C GLY A 467 8.36 17.75 -40.31
N SER A 468 8.46 18.52 -39.21
CA SER A 468 7.44 18.79 -38.19
C SER A 468 6.96 17.58 -37.39
N ILE A 469 6.68 17.79 -36.10
CA ILE A 469 5.88 16.85 -35.29
C ILE A 469 4.42 17.05 -35.68
N ASP A 470 3.71 15.98 -36.07
CA ASP A 470 2.25 16.01 -36.21
C ASP A 470 1.62 15.47 -34.92
N PHE A 471 0.66 16.20 -34.38
CA PHE A 471 -0.01 15.83 -33.13
C PHE A 471 -1.51 15.77 -33.35
N GLY A 472 -2.13 14.72 -32.82
CA GLY A 472 -3.57 14.55 -32.87
C GLY A 472 -4.11 13.85 -31.63
N TYR A 473 -4.94 14.56 -30.87
CA TYR A 473 -5.69 13.96 -29.79
C TYR A 473 -6.75 12.97 -30.32
N ASP A 474 -6.78 11.78 -29.73
CA ASP A 474 -7.84 10.79 -29.94
C ASP A 474 -8.88 10.86 -28.81
N SER A 475 -10.10 11.25 -29.17
CA SER A 475 -11.20 11.42 -28.20
C SER A 475 -11.72 10.13 -27.60
N ASP A 476 -11.36 8.96 -28.15
CA ASP A 476 -11.75 7.67 -27.56
C ASP A 476 -10.97 7.39 -26.26
N LEU A 477 -9.92 8.18 -25.96
CA LEU A 477 -9.18 8.13 -24.70
C LEU A 477 -9.92 8.73 -23.49
N ALA A 478 -10.96 9.53 -23.68
CA ALA A 478 -11.66 10.18 -22.56
C ALA A 478 -12.37 9.19 -21.61
N ASP A 479 -12.53 7.92 -22.00
CA ASP A 479 -13.25 6.90 -21.23
C ASP A 479 -12.34 5.72 -20.78
N ILE A 480 -10.99 5.83 -20.87
CA ILE A 480 -10.09 4.72 -20.52
C ILE A 480 -9.96 4.53 -19.01
N ASP A 481 -10.00 3.27 -18.57
CA ASP A 481 -9.73 2.90 -17.17
C ASP A 481 -8.24 2.65 -17.02
N ILE A 482 -7.57 3.57 -16.34
CA ILE A 482 -6.13 3.53 -16.12
C ILE A 482 -5.76 2.44 -15.12
N TYR A 483 -6.70 1.85 -14.38
CA TYR A 483 -6.35 0.96 -13.28
C TYR A 483 -6.45 -0.51 -13.62
N PRO A 484 -5.37 -1.28 -13.42
CA PRO A 484 -5.43 -2.71 -13.51
C PRO A 484 -6.35 -3.23 -12.39
N LYS A 485 -7.15 -4.25 -12.71
CA LYS A 485 -8.09 -4.83 -11.75
C LYS A 485 -7.37 -5.28 -10.49
N GLY A 486 -7.90 -4.87 -9.34
CA GLY A 486 -7.34 -5.19 -8.03
C GLY A 486 -6.49 -4.06 -7.44
N TYR A 487 -6.07 -3.10 -8.28
CA TYR A 487 -5.34 -1.91 -7.86
C TYR A 487 -6.27 -0.69 -7.94
N GLN A 488 -6.22 0.17 -6.93
CA GLN A 488 -7.04 1.38 -6.85
C GLN A 488 -6.19 2.50 -6.31
N LEU A 489 -6.39 3.72 -6.79
CA LEU A 489 -5.78 4.89 -6.16
C LEU A 489 -6.23 5.04 -4.70
N PRO A 490 -5.42 5.73 -3.89
CA PRO A 490 -5.91 6.27 -2.63
C PRO A 490 -7.22 7.03 -2.87
N PRO A 491 -8.19 7.09 -1.95
CA PRO A 491 -9.49 7.72 -2.17
C PRO A 491 -9.41 9.24 -2.34
N GLN A 492 -10.30 9.80 -3.17
CA GLN A 492 -10.35 11.25 -3.43
C GLN A 492 -10.76 12.00 -2.18
N LEU A 493 -10.32 13.24 -2.02
CA LEU A 493 -10.55 14.01 -0.82
C LEU A 493 -10.99 15.43 -1.15
N THR A 494 -12.27 15.77 -0.92
CA THR A 494 -12.71 17.17 -0.93
C THR A 494 -12.54 17.81 0.44
N TYR A 495 -12.86 17.08 1.52
CA TYR A 495 -12.95 17.66 2.86
C TYR A 495 -12.09 16.92 3.89
N LEU A 496 -11.24 17.66 4.59
CA LEU A 496 -10.43 17.15 5.68
C LEU A 496 -10.94 17.66 7.03
N ASN A 497 -11.19 16.76 7.98
CA ASN A 497 -11.59 17.09 9.34
C ASN A 497 -10.66 16.46 10.38
N VAL A 498 -9.68 17.23 10.87
CA VAL A 498 -8.74 16.79 11.90
C VAL A 498 -9.13 17.38 13.25
N VAL A 499 -9.31 16.52 14.25
CA VAL A 499 -9.66 16.94 15.62
C VAL A 499 -8.76 16.22 16.61
N HIS A 500 -8.09 16.97 17.47
CA HIS A 500 -7.23 16.42 18.50
C HIS A 500 -7.88 16.54 19.89
N HIS A 501 -8.11 15.43 20.56
CA HIS A 501 -8.68 15.35 21.90
C HIS A 501 -7.64 14.89 22.91
N GLU A 502 -7.52 15.62 24.01
CA GLU A 502 -6.73 15.25 25.18
C GLU A 502 -7.65 14.76 26.30
N VAL A 503 -7.36 13.58 26.82
CA VAL A 503 -8.09 12.98 27.95
C VAL A 503 -7.14 12.60 29.08
N ASP A 504 -7.58 12.88 30.31
CA ASP A 504 -6.87 12.52 31.53
C ASP A 504 -7.39 11.18 32.05
N VAL A 505 -6.48 10.23 32.29
CA VAL A 505 -6.78 8.89 32.81
C VAL A 505 -6.09 8.72 34.16
N LYS A 506 -6.86 8.33 35.18
CA LYS A 506 -6.34 8.13 36.55
C LYS A 506 -6.99 6.95 37.25
N GLN A 507 -6.22 6.29 38.12
CA GLN A 507 -6.77 5.33 39.08
C GLN A 507 -7.72 6.04 40.06
N ARG A 508 -8.86 5.41 40.37
CA ARG A 508 -9.86 5.92 41.30
C ARG A 508 -9.58 5.60 42.77
#